data_AF-A0A370NJG7-F1
#
_entry.id   AF-A0A370NJG7-F1
#
_cell.length_a   1.000
_cell.length_b   1.000
_cell.length_c   1.000
_cell.angle_alpha   90.00
_cell.angle_beta   90.00
_cell.angle_gamma   90.00
#
_symmetry.space_group_name_H-M   'P 1'
#
loop_
_entity.id
_entity.type
_entity.pdbx_description
1 polymer ?
#
loop_
_entity_poly.entity_id
_entity_poly.type
_entity_poly.pdbx_seq_one_letter_code
_entity_poly.pdbx_strand_id
1 'polypeptide(L)'
;MPLKPGQAALAAIAFVVLPVLSTAAHDPGPVPPCGADVSPVFPTPEESPAIASWRAAEIDRIHWIPPACTGWSASSGSRLVVAIAASFRFEGDLQSLLARAGAISALRDARYWSTTEHAWRPLALDAAALSDSDPKSRRRNFVASELTRGSQHYYWINDNRTGSVVYRLRVLERDEHRVVLARENASPVRAFATTLFEPGMPQTVEFIERRSDVWTFYRQAFERTGSPPRRPSASTCTPARLSSRAIPT
;
A
#
# COMPACT_ATOMS: atom_id res chain seq x y z
N MET A 1 27.78 85.47 -5.27
CA MET A 1 28.25 84.64 -6.41
C MET A 1 28.77 83.31 -5.85
N PRO A 2 28.46 82.18 -6.50
CA PRO A 2 27.93 81.00 -5.80
C PRO A 2 28.99 79.95 -5.46
N LEU A 3 28.86 79.31 -4.28
CA LEU A 3 29.50 78.02 -4.00
C LEU A 3 28.53 76.87 -4.30
N LYS A 4 29.07 75.85 -4.99
CA LYS A 4 28.42 74.64 -5.50
C LYS A 4 28.00 73.66 -4.39
N PRO A 5 26.93 72.87 -4.59
CA PRO A 5 26.54 71.79 -3.69
C PRO A 5 27.32 70.50 -4.01
N GLY A 6 27.80 69.83 -2.96
CA GLY A 6 28.58 68.59 -3.07
C GLY A 6 28.25 67.61 -1.94
N GLN A 7 27.25 66.77 -2.19
CA GLN A 7 27.20 65.34 -1.87
C GLN A 7 27.20 64.88 -0.40
N ALA A 8 25.96 64.73 0.09
CA ALA A 8 25.36 63.54 0.71
C ALA A 8 26.28 62.57 1.49
N ALA A 9 26.02 62.50 2.80
CA ALA A 9 26.56 61.55 3.74
C ALA A 9 26.25 60.08 3.37
N LEU A 10 27.29 59.24 3.35
CA LEU A 10 27.20 57.79 3.32
C LEU A 10 26.86 57.27 4.72
N ALA A 11 25.59 56.90 4.94
CA ALA A 11 25.20 56.07 6.07
C ALA A 11 25.40 54.59 5.69
N ALA A 12 26.40 53.95 6.31
CA ALA A 12 26.63 52.52 6.16
C ALA A 12 25.55 51.72 6.93
N ILE A 13 24.64 51.10 6.19
CA ILE A 13 23.66 50.15 6.75
C ILE A 13 24.34 48.78 6.85
N ALA A 14 24.66 48.37 8.07
CA ALA A 14 25.13 47.01 8.36
C ALA A 14 23.94 46.04 8.33
N PHE A 15 23.84 45.23 7.27
CA PHE A 15 22.89 44.12 7.18
C PHE A 15 23.36 42.97 8.09
N VAL A 16 22.78 42.86 9.28
CA VAL A 16 22.93 41.69 10.14
C VAL A 16 22.08 40.57 9.54
N VAL A 17 22.72 39.64 8.82
CA VAL A 17 22.08 38.41 8.36
C VAL A 17 22.00 37.45 9.55
N LEU A 18 20.85 37.44 10.25
CA LEU A 18 20.57 36.38 11.22
C LEU A 18 20.36 35.05 10.46
N PRO A 19 21.11 33.98 10.77
CA PRO A 19 20.84 32.67 10.21
C PRO A 19 19.53 32.14 10.81
N VAL A 20 18.49 32.05 9.99
CA VAL A 20 17.29 31.28 10.33
C VAL A 20 17.73 29.82 10.41
N LEU A 21 17.89 29.31 11.62
CA LEU A 21 18.05 27.88 11.88
C LEU A 21 16.73 27.19 11.50
N SER A 22 16.60 26.79 10.23
CA SER A 22 15.57 25.84 9.84
C SER A 22 15.89 24.51 10.51
N THR A 23 15.13 24.17 11.55
CA THR A 23 15.03 22.78 11.99
C THR A 23 14.48 21.99 10.81
N ALA A 24 15.34 21.18 10.18
CA ALA A 24 14.86 20.21 9.21
C ALA A 24 13.83 19.34 9.94
N ALA A 25 12.57 19.43 9.52
CA ALA A 25 11.52 18.57 10.06
C ALA A 25 12.00 17.12 9.90
N HIS A 26 12.02 16.38 11.01
CA HIS A 26 12.32 14.96 10.97
C HIS A 26 11.19 14.31 10.19
N ASP A 27 11.47 13.83 8.97
CA ASP A 27 10.50 13.06 8.19
C ASP A 27 10.28 11.73 8.93
N PRO A 28 9.10 11.49 9.52
CA PRO A 28 8.83 10.27 10.27
C PRO A 28 8.76 9.04 9.35
N GLY A 29 8.90 9.23 8.04
CA GLY A 29 8.69 8.21 7.04
C GLY A 29 7.21 7.92 6.83
N PRO A 30 6.92 6.81 6.15
CA PRO A 30 5.55 6.39 5.96
C PRO A 30 4.96 5.85 7.27
N VAL A 31 3.85 6.45 7.69
CA VAL A 31 3.10 6.04 8.88
C VAL A 31 1.69 5.66 8.43
N PRO A 32 1.40 4.36 8.15
CA PRO A 32 0.05 3.90 7.89
C PRO A 32 -0.84 4.07 9.13
N PRO A 33 -2.18 4.08 8.99
CA PRO A 33 -3.12 4.30 10.08
C PRO A 33 -3.26 3.06 11.00
N CYS A 34 -2.14 2.58 11.55
CA CYS A 34 -2.07 1.54 12.59
C CYS A 34 -2.39 2.09 14.00
N GLY A 35 -2.50 3.41 14.14
CA GLY A 35 -2.72 4.13 15.39
C GLY A 35 -3.24 5.55 15.10
N ALA A 36 -2.83 6.53 15.92
CA ALA A 36 -3.31 7.90 15.80
C ALA A 36 -2.64 8.69 14.66
N ASP A 37 -1.31 8.59 14.54
CA ASP A 37 -0.56 9.35 13.54
C ASP A 37 -0.63 8.71 12.15
N VAL A 38 -0.68 9.54 11.10
CA VAL A 38 -0.75 9.10 9.70
C VAL A 38 0.11 10.01 8.83
N SER A 39 0.97 9.41 8.01
CA SER A 39 1.82 10.10 7.03
C SER A 39 1.79 9.35 5.69
N PRO A 40 1.42 10.00 4.57
CA PRO A 40 0.95 11.39 4.49
C PRO A 40 -0.40 11.58 5.19
N VAL A 41 -0.64 12.81 5.68
CA VAL A 41 -1.88 13.17 6.36
C VAL A 41 -3.06 13.09 5.39
N PHE A 42 -4.22 12.68 5.88
CA PHE A 42 -5.45 12.68 5.09
C PHE A 42 -5.84 14.12 4.71
N PRO A 43 -5.98 14.43 3.41
CA PRO A 43 -6.50 15.72 2.97
C PRO A 43 -8.01 15.81 3.23
N THR A 44 -8.62 16.99 3.05
CA THR A 44 -10.09 17.09 3.09
C THR A 44 -10.73 16.38 1.88
N PRO A 45 -12.04 16.03 1.92
CA PRO A 45 -12.69 15.34 0.79
C PRO A 45 -12.71 16.12 -0.53
N GLU A 46 -12.51 17.43 -0.50
CA GLU A 46 -12.46 18.32 -1.67
C GLU A 46 -11.07 18.39 -2.32
N GLU A 47 -10.04 18.02 -1.56
CA GLU A 47 -8.66 18.11 -1.97
C GLU A 47 -8.20 16.86 -2.72
N SER A 48 -7.13 17.02 -3.51
CA SER A 48 -6.51 15.87 -4.16
C SER A 48 -5.88 14.92 -3.13
N PRO A 49 -5.82 13.61 -3.41
CA PRO A 49 -5.09 12.68 -2.56
C PRO A 49 -3.65 13.14 -2.29
N ALA A 50 -3.23 13.07 -1.04
CA ALA A 50 -1.84 13.30 -0.67
C ALA A 50 -1.00 12.06 -1.03
N ILE A 51 0.10 12.28 -1.76
CA ILE A 51 0.98 11.20 -2.23
C ILE A 51 2.40 11.50 -1.75
N ALA A 52 3.04 10.51 -1.14
CA ALA A 52 4.43 10.60 -0.71
C ALA A 52 5.19 9.32 -1.11
N SER A 53 6.49 9.45 -1.34
CA SER A 53 7.36 8.32 -1.68
C SER A 53 8.71 8.45 -1.00
N TRP A 54 9.22 7.32 -0.49
CA TRP A 54 10.53 7.22 0.15
C TRP A 54 11.37 6.20 -0.60
N ARG A 55 12.59 6.58 -0.96
CA ARG A 55 13.55 5.73 -1.66
C ARG A 55 14.50 5.06 -0.66
N ALA A 56 15.24 4.05 -1.11
CA ALA A 56 16.18 3.28 -0.30
C ALA A 56 17.01 4.13 0.68
N ALA A 57 17.69 5.18 0.18
CA ALA A 57 18.54 6.02 1.02
C ALA A 57 17.78 6.81 2.11
N GLU A 58 16.50 7.13 1.90
CA GLU A 58 15.66 7.78 2.88
C GLU A 58 15.17 6.77 3.91
N ILE A 59 14.67 5.61 3.44
CA ILE A 59 14.23 4.47 4.27
C ILE A 59 15.36 4.03 5.22
N ASP A 60 16.57 3.87 4.69
CA ASP A 60 17.75 3.45 5.45
C ASP A 60 18.14 4.51 6.48
N ARG A 61 18.08 5.80 6.12
CA ARG A 61 18.44 6.93 6.99
C ARG A 61 17.53 7.04 8.21
N ILE A 62 16.24 6.80 8.03
CA ILE A 62 15.25 6.86 9.12
C ILE A 62 15.07 5.50 9.82
N HIS A 63 15.82 4.47 9.41
CA HIS A 63 15.72 3.10 9.91
C HIS A 63 14.27 2.60 9.96
N TRP A 64 13.50 2.88 8.91
CA TRP A 64 12.07 2.58 8.90
C TRP A 64 11.83 1.07 8.92
N ILE A 65 10.93 0.64 9.80
CA ILE A 65 10.50 -0.75 9.94
C ILE A 65 9.00 -0.82 9.61
N PRO A 66 8.57 -1.77 8.75
CA PRO A 66 7.16 -2.01 8.48
C PRO A 66 6.33 -2.16 9.77
N PRO A 67 5.28 -1.34 9.97
CA PRO A 67 4.40 -1.51 11.12
C PRO A 67 3.67 -2.85 11.08
N ALA A 68 3.53 -3.50 12.24
CA ALA A 68 2.95 -4.85 12.33
C ALA A 68 1.53 -4.95 11.76
N CYS A 69 0.72 -3.88 11.84
CA CYS A 69 -0.65 -3.88 11.33
C CYS A 69 -0.75 -4.02 9.80
N THR A 70 0.36 -3.80 9.07
CA THR A 70 0.43 -4.00 7.61
C THR A 70 0.47 -5.48 7.22
N GLY A 71 0.77 -6.37 8.17
CA GLY A 71 1.00 -7.79 7.92
C GLY A 71 2.31 -8.09 7.17
N TRP A 72 3.19 -7.10 7.02
CA TRP A 72 4.53 -7.26 6.45
C TRP A 72 5.53 -7.72 7.52
N SER A 73 6.57 -8.43 7.11
CA SER A 73 7.64 -8.83 8.04
C SER A 73 8.47 -7.62 8.44
N ALA A 74 8.77 -7.48 9.73
CA ALA A 74 9.66 -6.44 10.25
C ALA A 74 11.09 -6.55 9.71
N SER A 75 11.50 -7.75 9.26
CA SER A 75 12.81 -7.99 8.64
C SER A 75 12.84 -7.68 7.14
N SER A 76 11.71 -7.31 6.53
CA SER A 76 11.65 -6.98 5.11
C SER A 76 12.21 -5.58 4.89
N GLY A 77 13.19 -5.45 3.98
CA GLY A 77 13.61 -4.16 3.46
C GLY A 77 12.76 -3.74 2.25
N SER A 78 12.92 -2.49 1.81
CA SER A 78 12.38 -2.03 0.54
C SER A 78 13.28 -0.96 -0.09
N ARG A 79 13.29 -0.91 -1.43
CA ARG A 79 13.95 0.18 -2.18
C ARG A 79 13.04 1.37 -2.45
N LEU A 80 11.72 1.17 -2.31
CA LEU A 80 10.70 2.16 -2.59
C LEU A 80 9.45 1.87 -1.74
N VAL A 81 9.02 2.88 -0.99
CA VAL A 81 7.72 2.90 -0.35
C VAL A 81 6.94 4.06 -0.93
N VAL A 82 5.69 3.81 -1.34
CA VAL A 82 4.77 4.86 -1.80
C VAL A 82 3.52 4.80 -0.95
N ALA A 83 3.08 5.94 -0.45
CA ALA A 83 1.85 6.06 0.30
C ALA A 83 0.91 7.08 -0.36
N ILE A 84 -0.38 6.76 -0.33
CA ILE A 84 -1.47 7.61 -0.81
C ILE A 84 -2.48 7.71 0.32
N ALA A 85 -2.83 8.93 0.70
CA ALA A 85 -3.88 9.22 1.66
C ALA A 85 -4.95 10.08 0.99
N ALA A 86 -6.21 9.71 1.14
CA ALA A 86 -7.35 10.44 0.60
C ALA A 86 -8.51 10.42 1.59
N SER A 87 -9.35 11.45 1.53
CA SER A 87 -10.67 11.46 2.15
C SER A 87 -11.72 11.58 1.05
N PHE A 88 -12.89 11.00 1.26
CA PHE A 88 -13.98 11.09 0.31
C PHE A 88 -15.34 10.97 1.00
N ARG A 89 -16.36 11.56 0.36
CA ARG A 89 -17.76 11.36 0.74
C ARG A 89 -18.32 10.16 -0.01
N PHE A 90 -19.04 9.33 0.71
CA PHE A 90 -19.75 8.19 0.13
C PHE A 90 -20.96 7.88 1.01
N GLU A 91 -22.14 7.89 0.39
CA GLU A 91 -23.42 7.72 1.10
C GLU A 91 -23.65 6.28 1.59
N GLY A 92 -22.93 5.31 1.03
CA GLY A 92 -23.01 3.92 1.44
C GLY A 92 -22.19 3.58 2.69
N ASP A 93 -22.27 2.31 3.08
CA ASP A 93 -21.58 1.72 4.22
C ASP A 93 -20.31 0.96 3.80
N LEU A 94 -19.63 0.35 4.79
CA LEU A 94 -18.46 -0.47 4.53
C LEU A 94 -18.77 -1.67 3.64
N GLN A 95 -19.97 -2.27 3.75
CA GLN A 95 -20.39 -3.40 2.91
C GLN A 95 -20.42 -2.99 1.44
N SER A 96 -20.92 -1.80 1.15
CA SER A 96 -20.97 -1.23 -0.19
C SER A 96 -19.57 -0.97 -0.75
N LEU A 97 -18.65 -0.48 0.07
CA LEU A 97 -17.23 -0.33 -0.32
C LEU A 97 -16.54 -1.67 -0.56
N LEU A 98 -16.83 -2.68 0.28
CA LEU A 98 -16.30 -4.04 0.11
C LEU A 98 -16.88 -4.75 -1.11
N ALA A 99 -18.13 -4.51 -1.46
CA ALA A 99 -18.72 -5.01 -2.70
C ALA A 99 -17.98 -4.43 -3.92
N ARG A 100 -17.61 -3.14 -3.88
CA ARG A 100 -16.76 -2.52 -4.93
C ARG A 100 -15.36 -3.11 -4.96
N ALA A 101 -14.74 -3.33 -3.79
CA ALA A 101 -13.42 -3.95 -3.70
C ALA A 101 -13.42 -5.42 -4.19
N GLY A 102 -14.53 -6.15 -3.97
CA GLY A 102 -14.73 -7.53 -4.42
C GLY A 102 -15.09 -7.67 -5.90
N ALA A 103 -15.51 -6.58 -6.56
CA ALA A 103 -15.88 -6.53 -7.97
C ALA A 103 -14.65 -6.54 -8.91
N ILE A 104 -13.80 -7.57 -8.81
CA ILE A 104 -12.55 -7.71 -9.57
C ILE A 104 -12.76 -7.49 -11.07
N SER A 105 -13.86 -7.99 -11.62
CA SER A 105 -14.18 -7.86 -13.05
C SER A 105 -14.30 -6.41 -13.52
N ALA A 106 -14.59 -5.46 -12.63
CA ALA A 106 -14.69 -4.03 -12.92
C ALA A 106 -13.31 -3.36 -13.09
N LEU A 107 -12.21 -4.05 -12.75
CA LEU A 107 -10.86 -3.52 -12.99
C LEU A 107 -10.55 -3.32 -14.49
N ARG A 108 -11.31 -3.96 -15.38
CA ARG A 108 -11.23 -3.74 -16.84
C ARG A 108 -11.60 -2.31 -17.24
N ASP A 109 -12.45 -1.66 -16.46
CA ASP A 109 -12.92 -0.30 -16.74
C ASP A 109 -11.99 0.75 -16.11
N ALA A 110 -11.11 0.32 -15.19
CA ALA A 110 -10.15 1.20 -14.53
C ALA A 110 -9.04 1.63 -15.49
N ARG A 111 -8.64 2.90 -15.38
CA ARG A 111 -7.56 3.49 -16.16
C ARG A 111 -6.51 4.12 -15.24
N TYR A 112 -5.27 4.11 -15.68
CA TYR A 112 -4.18 4.85 -15.04
C TYR A 112 -3.57 5.84 -16.02
N TRP A 113 -3.05 6.95 -15.48
CA TRP A 113 -2.26 7.88 -16.26
C TRP A 113 -0.83 7.36 -16.40
N SER A 114 -0.39 7.07 -17.62
CA SER A 114 0.99 6.70 -17.90
C SER A 114 1.83 7.96 -18.05
N THR A 115 2.78 8.19 -17.14
CA THR A 115 3.72 9.31 -17.24
C THR A 115 4.69 9.14 -18.40
N THR A 116 5.07 7.91 -18.77
CA THR A 116 5.95 7.64 -19.92
C THR A 116 5.26 7.87 -21.26
N GLU A 117 3.98 7.50 -21.37
CA GLU A 117 3.21 7.60 -22.63
C GLU A 117 2.35 8.86 -22.71
N HIS A 118 2.30 9.66 -21.63
CA HIS A 118 1.45 10.84 -21.48
C HIS A 118 0.00 10.61 -21.89
N ALA A 119 -0.56 9.45 -21.51
CA ALA A 119 -1.88 9.03 -21.91
C ALA A 119 -2.57 8.19 -20.83
N TRP A 120 -3.90 8.20 -20.83
CA TRP A 120 -4.70 7.25 -20.08
C TRP A 120 -4.59 5.86 -20.70
N ARG A 121 -4.25 4.87 -19.88
CA ARG A 121 -4.10 3.47 -20.28
C ARG A 121 -5.03 2.59 -19.45
N PRO A 122 -5.56 1.49 -20.01
CA PRO A 122 -6.31 0.53 -19.21
C PRO A 122 -5.40 -0.05 -18.13
N LEU A 123 -5.92 -0.17 -16.91
CA LEU A 123 -5.24 -0.84 -15.81
C LEU A 123 -5.17 -2.35 -16.06
N ALA A 124 -6.29 -2.93 -16.51
CA ALA A 124 -6.40 -4.33 -16.85
C ALA A 124 -7.05 -4.48 -18.24
N LEU A 125 -6.48 -5.34 -19.07
CA LEU A 125 -7.10 -5.83 -20.30
C LEU A 125 -8.19 -6.85 -20.00
N ASP A 126 -7.98 -7.70 -18.98
CA ASP A 126 -8.99 -8.59 -18.42
C ASP A 126 -8.72 -8.82 -16.92
N ALA A 127 -9.77 -9.16 -16.16
CA ALA A 127 -9.67 -9.42 -14.74
C ALA A 127 -10.79 -10.36 -14.26
N ALA A 128 -10.45 -11.27 -13.34
CA ALA A 128 -11.41 -12.23 -12.78
C ALA A 128 -11.06 -12.61 -11.34
N ALA A 129 -12.08 -12.78 -10.50
CA ALA A 129 -11.93 -13.50 -9.25
C ALA A 129 -11.68 -14.98 -9.53
N LEU A 130 -10.92 -15.65 -8.66
CA LEU A 130 -10.54 -17.05 -8.78
C LEU A 130 -11.00 -17.84 -7.56
N SER A 131 -11.33 -19.12 -7.77
CA SER A 131 -11.67 -20.04 -6.67
C SER A 131 -10.43 -20.48 -5.89
N ASP A 132 -9.27 -20.50 -6.55
CA ASP A 132 -7.96 -20.81 -5.96
C ASP A 132 -6.84 -20.06 -6.71
N SER A 133 -5.58 -20.44 -6.52
CA SER A 133 -4.44 -19.77 -7.16
C SER A 133 -4.21 -20.12 -8.64
N ASP A 134 -4.97 -21.07 -9.23
CA ASP A 134 -4.93 -21.40 -10.65
C ASP A 134 -5.62 -20.29 -11.47
N PRO A 135 -4.92 -19.63 -12.42
CA PRO A 135 -5.51 -18.63 -13.31
C PRO A 135 -6.74 -19.11 -14.09
N LYS A 136 -6.91 -20.43 -14.27
CA LYS A 136 -8.05 -21.01 -14.98
C LYS A 136 -9.29 -21.17 -14.09
N SER A 137 -9.17 -21.06 -12.76
CA SER A 137 -10.25 -21.28 -11.80
C SER A 137 -11.21 -20.09 -11.65
N ARG A 138 -11.51 -19.40 -12.77
CA ARG A 138 -12.36 -18.20 -12.78
C ARG A 138 -13.71 -18.46 -12.12
N ARG A 139 -14.15 -17.51 -11.30
CA ARG A 139 -15.46 -17.51 -10.63
C ARG A 139 -16.08 -16.13 -10.68
N ARG A 140 -17.30 -16.02 -10.13
CA ARG A 140 -17.94 -14.72 -9.87
C ARG A 140 -17.11 -13.89 -8.89
N ASN A 141 -17.23 -12.57 -9.02
CA ASN A 141 -16.67 -11.59 -8.10
C ASN A 141 -16.98 -11.93 -6.64
N PHE A 142 -16.11 -11.47 -5.74
CA PHE A 142 -16.33 -11.61 -4.30
C PHE A 142 -17.46 -10.69 -3.86
N VAL A 143 -18.32 -11.21 -3.00
CA VAL A 143 -19.30 -10.37 -2.28
C VAL A 143 -18.73 -9.90 -0.96
N ALA A 144 -19.27 -8.80 -0.41
CA ALA A 144 -18.78 -8.21 0.83
C ALA A 144 -18.78 -9.19 2.02
N SER A 145 -19.74 -10.13 2.09
CA SER A 145 -19.78 -11.16 3.14
C SER A 145 -18.65 -12.20 3.04
N GLU A 146 -17.98 -12.34 1.90
CA GLU A 146 -16.81 -13.23 1.75
C GLU A 146 -15.52 -12.59 2.26
N LEU A 147 -15.45 -11.26 2.28
CA LEU A 147 -14.27 -10.49 2.69
C LEU A 147 -14.18 -10.34 4.21
N THR A 148 -14.26 -11.45 4.96
CA THR A 148 -14.21 -11.47 6.43
C THR A 148 -12.78 -11.41 6.96
N ARG A 149 -12.58 -10.99 8.20
CA ARG A 149 -11.26 -10.97 8.85
C ARG A 149 -10.58 -12.35 8.76
N GLY A 150 -9.33 -12.37 8.35
CA GLY A 150 -8.52 -13.57 8.16
C GLY A 150 -8.79 -14.32 6.85
N SER A 151 -9.81 -13.93 6.07
CA SER A 151 -10.07 -14.55 4.78
C SER A 151 -8.97 -14.25 3.77
N GLN A 152 -8.75 -15.20 2.86
CA GLN A 152 -7.79 -15.12 1.78
C GLN A 152 -8.49 -15.46 0.47
N HIS A 153 -8.27 -14.61 -0.52
CA HIS A 153 -8.90 -14.68 -1.84
C HIS A 153 -7.84 -14.56 -2.94
N TYR A 154 -8.11 -15.09 -4.11
CA TYR A 154 -7.21 -15.03 -5.26
C TYR A 154 -7.91 -14.37 -6.44
N TYR A 155 -7.20 -13.49 -7.14
CA TYR A 155 -7.73 -12.88 -8.34
C TYR A 155 -6.63 -12.78 -9.39
N TRP A 156 -7.05 -12.74 -10.65
CA TRP A 156 -6.15 -12.65 -11.77
C TRP A 156 -6.40 -11.35 -12.54
N ILE A 157 -5.31 -10.73 -12.98
CA ILE A 157 -5.30 -9.57 -13.87
C ILE A 157 -4.42 -9.93 -15.06
N ASN A 158 -4.91 -9.63 -16.26
CA ASN A 158 -4.07 -9.46 -17.43
C ASN A 158 -3.89 -7.97 -17.67
N ASP A 159 -2.72 -7.41 -17.36
CA ASP A 159 -2.44 -5.99 -17.58
C ASP A 159 -1.69 -5.78 -18.91
N ASN A 160 -1.59 -4.52 -19.34
CA ASN A 160 -1.01 -4.13 -20.62
C ASN A 160 0.52 -3.99 -20.64
N ARG A 161 1.21 -4.25 -19.52
CA ARG A 161 2.67 -4.09 -19.35
C ARG A 161 3.39 -5.39 -18.99
N THR A 162 2.82 -6.16 -18.08
CA THR A 162 3.37 -7.38 -17.49
C THR A 162 2.55 -8.62 -17.81
N GLY A 163 1.42 -8.45 -18.50
CA GLY A 163 0.56 -9.55 -18.89
C GLY A 163 -0.16 -10.16 -17.69
N SER A 164 -0.16 -11.49 -17.60
CA SER A 164 -0.98 -12.23 -16.64
C SER A 164 -0.31 -12.40 -15.28
N VAL A 165 -0.98 -11.91 -14.24
CA VAL A 165 -0.55 -12.02 -12.84
C VAL A 165 -1.71 -12.49 -11.97
N VAL A 166 -1.44 -13.50 -11.13
CA VAL A 166 -2.33 -13.89 -10.03
C VAL A 166 -1.90 -13.13 -8.79
N TYR A 167 -2.87 -12.54 -8.10
CA TYR A 167 -2.72 -11.84 -6.85
C TYR A 167 -3.45 -12.58 -5.74
N ARG A 168 -2.91 -12.46 -4.52
CA ARG A 168 -3.54 -12.88 -3.28
C ARG A 168 -4.03 -11.64 -2.54
N LEU A 169 -5.29 -11.65 -2.14
CA LEU A 169 -5.92 -10.67 -1.25
C LEU A 169 -6.12 -11.32 0.13
N ARG A 170 -5.69 -10.64 1.19
CA ARG A 170 -5.94 -11.02 2.59
C ARG A 170 -6.67 -9.89 3.30
N VAL A 171 -7.68 -10.22 4.08
CA VAL A 171 -8.38 -9.25 4.94
C VAL A 171 -7.76 -9.34 6.33
N LEU A 172 -6.96 -8.35 6.72
CA LEU A 172 -6.25 -8.37 8.00
C LEU A 172 -7.14 -7.95 9.17
N GLU A 173 -7.95 -6.93 8.95
CA GLU A 173 -8.90 -6.37 9.90
C GLU A 173 -10.23 -6.12 9.21
N ARG A 174 -11.32 -6.25 9.96
CA ARG A 174 -12.67 -5.84 9.53
C ARG A 174 -13.54 -5.64 10.76
N ASP A 175 -14.18 -4.48 10.83
CA ASP A 175 -15.32 -4.19 11.71
C ASP A 175 -16.41 -3.47 10.91
N GLU A 176 -17.29 -2.68 11.54
CA GLU A 176 -18.38 -1.95 10.88
C GLU A 176 -17.92 -0.68 10.15
N HIS A 177 -16.77 -0.13 10.53
CA HIS A 177 -16.28 1.18 10.09
C HIS A 177 -14.89 1.12 9.48
N ARG A 178 -14.20 -0.03 9.56
CA ARG A 178 -12.83 -0.19 9.11
C ARG A 178 -12.61 -1.54 8.45
N VAL A 179 -11.80 -1.54 7.39
CA VAL A 179 -11.22 -2.74 6.79
C VAL A 179 -9.77 -2.50 6.40
N VAL A 180 -8.95 -3.55 6.57
CA VAL A 180 -7.56 -3.56 6.11
C VAL A 180 -7.36 -4.70 5.13
N LEU A 181 -7.04 -4.35 3.89
CA LEU A 181 -6.85 -5.27 2.76
C LEU A 181 -5.38 -5.31 2.37
N ALA A 182 -4.73 -6.46 2.54
CA ALA A 182 -3.37 -6.68 2.08
C ALA A 182 -3.38 -7.45 0.76
N ARG A 183 -2.58 -7.01 -0.21
CA ARG A 183 -2.44 -7.67 -1.51
C ARG A 183 -0.98 -7.92 -1.84
N GLU A 184 -0.73 -9.01 -2.53
CA GLU A 184 0.59 -9.36 -3.05
C GLU A 184 0.44 -10.21 -4.31
N ASN A 185 1.44 -10.20 -5.19
CA ASN A 185 1.46 -11.13 -6.31
C ASN A 185 1.69 -12.57 -5.80
N ALA A 186 0.82 -13.49 -6.20
CA ALA A 186 0.94 -14.92 -5.92
C ALA A 186 1.69 -15.67 -7.03
N SER A 187 1.71 -15.12 -8.24
CA SER A 187 2.55 -15.57 -9.36
C SER A 187 3.69 -14.59 -9.64
N PRO A 188 4.75 -15.00 -10.36
CA PRO A 188 5.75 -14.07 -10.86
C PRO A 188 5.11 -12.99 -11.74
N VAL A 189 5.60 -11.77 -11.62
CA VAL A 189 5.32 -10.66 -12.54
C VAL A 189 6.42 -10.65 -13.59
N ARG A 190 6.04 -10.73 -14.87
CA ARG A 190 6.99 -10.88 -15.98
C ARG A 190 6.81 -9.77 -16.99
N ALA A 191 7.89 -9.35 -17.62
CA ALA A 191 7.84 -8.61 -18.87
C ALA A 191 8.56 -9.45 -19.92
N PHE A 192 7.83 -9.87 -20.96
CA PHE A 192 8.30 -10.88 -21.91
C PHE A 192 8.77 -12.16 -21.18
N ALA A 193 10.01 -12.61 -21.40
CA ALA A 193 10.58 -13.79 -20.75
C ALA A 193 11.27 -13.49 -19.40
N THR A 194 11.36 -12.22 -18.99
CA THR A 194 12.10 -11.80 -17.79
C THR A 194 11.17 -11.68 -16.60
N THR A 195 11.51 -12.34 -15.49
CA THR A 195 10.84 -12.11 -14.19
C THR A 195 11.29 -10.76 -13.63
N LEU A 196 10.35 -9.83 -13.50
CA LEU A 196 10.56 -8.55 -12.83
C LEU A 196 10.37 -8.69 -11.33
N PHE A 197 9.34 -9.43 -10.91
CA PHE A 197 9.08 -9.68 -9.50
C PHE A 197 8.69 -11.13 -9.22
N GLU A 198 9.34 -11.73 -8.23
CA GLU A 198 8.95 -13.01 -7.65
C GLU A 198 7.67 -12.88 -6.81
N PRO A 199 6.95 -13.99 -6.55
CA PRO A 199 5.79 -13.99 -5.66
C PRO A 199 6.06 -13.34 -4.29
N GLY A 200 5.16 -12.45 -3.90
CA GLY A 200 5.19 -11.74 -2.63
C GLY A 200 6.18 -10.58 -2.55
N MET A 201 6.74 -10.12 -3.67
CA MET A 201 7.66 -8.98 -3.68
C MET A 201 6.92 -7.64 -3.68
N PRO A 202 6.14 -7.28 -4.71
CA PRO A 202 5.20 -6.16 -4.59
C PRO A 202 4.11 -6.53 -3.60
N GLN A 203 4.06 -5.79 -2.51
CA GLN A 203 3.02 -5.87 -1.50
C GLN A 203 2.32 -4.52 -1.41
N THR A 204 1.01 -4.56 -1.23
CA THR A 204 0.23 -3.37 -0.88
C THR A 204 -0.63 -3.65 0.33
N VAL A 205 -0.89 -2.62 1.10
CA VAL A 205 -1.90 -2.62 2.15
C VAL A 205 -2.79 -1.40 1.96
N GLU A 206 -4.09 -1.62 2.08
CA GLU A 206 -5.12 -0.60 1.98
C GLU A 206 -5.95 -0.57 3.25
N PHE A 207 -6.11 0.64 3.79
CA PHE A 207 -6.96 0.94 4.92
C PHE A 207 -8.13 1.76 4.39
N ILE A 208 -9.34 1.28 4.65
CA ILE A 208 -10.56 2.04 4.41
C ILE A 208 -11.25 2.16 5.75
N GLU A 209 -11.40 3.39 6.23
CA GLU A 209 -11.90 3.67 7.57
C GLU A 209 -12.84 4.87 7.55
N ARG A 210 -13.97 4.76 8.23
CA ARG A 210 -14.87 5.89 8.49
C ARG A 210 -14.32 6.71 9.65
N ARG A 211 -14.05 7.99 9.40
CA ARG A 211 -13.63 8.96 10.41
C ARG A 211 -14.67 10.07 10.45
N SER A 212 -15.45 10.12 11.53
CA SER A 212 -16.61 11.01 11.66
C SER A 212 -17.63 10.79 10.51
N ASP A 213 -17.84 11.79 9.67
CA ASP A 213 -18.79 11.81 8.55
C ASP A 213 -18.17 11.45 7.19
N VAL A 214 -16.85 11.25 7.13
CA VAL A 214 -16.12 10.96 5.89
C VAL A 214 -15.47 9.58 5.90
N TRP A 215 -15.21 9.04 4.71
CA TRP A 215 -14.36 7.88 4.54
C TRP A 215 -12.94 8.31 4.24
N THR A 216 -11.99 7.60 4.83
CA THR A 216 -10.57 7.73 4.55
C THR A 216 -10.07 6.50 3.81
N PHE A 217 -9.17 6.73 2.87
CA PHE A 217 -8.49 5.70 2.11
C PHE A 217 -6.99 5.93 2.24
N TYR A 218 -6.27 4.96 2.80
CA TYR A 218 -4.83 4.96 2.81
C TYR A 218 -4.33 3.73 2.07
N ARG A 219 -3.47 3.90 1.06
CA ARG A 219 -2.78 2.80 0.41
C ARG A 219 -1.29 2.96 0.53
N GLN A 220 -0.63 1.92 0.97
CA GLN A 220 0.82 1.82 0.95
C GLN A 220 1.26 0.71 0.01
N ALA A 221 2.23 1.01 -0.84
CA ALA A 221 2.94 0.05 -1.67
C ALA A 221 4.37 -0.11 -1.17
N PHE A 222 4.81 -1.36 -1.11
CA PHE A 222 6.10 -1.78 -0.58
C PHE A 222 6.70 -2.83 -1.52
N GLU A 223 7.89 -2.57 -2.03
CA GLU A 223 8.66 -3.55 -2.80
C GLU A 223 9.58 -4.31 -1.85
N ARG A 224 9.18 -5.52 -1.43
CA ARG A 224 10.00 -6.33 -0.53
C ARG A 224 11.33 -6.66 -1.17
N THR A 225 12.42 -6.28 -0.51
CA THR A 225 13.76 -6.77 -0.80
C THR A 225 14.13 -7.93 0.12
N GLY A 226 14.97 -8.83 -0.40
CA GLY A 226 15.39 -10.05 0.30
C GLY A 226 14.61 -11.29 -0.16
N SER A 227 15.16 -12.47 0.12
CA SER A 227 14.52 -13.73 -0.25
C SER A 227 13.18 -13.91 0.47
N PRO A 228 12.14 -14.47 -0.20
CA PRO A 228 10.93 -14.87 0.50
C PRO A 228 11.28 -15.78 1.68
N PRO A 229 10.56 -15.71 2.82
CA PRO A 229 10.71 -16.70 3.86
C PRO A 229 10.48 -18.08 3.23
N ARG A 230 11.45 -18.99 3.38
CA ARG A 230 11.27 -20.38 2.97
C ARG A 230 9.99 -20.87 3.64
N ARG A 231 9.05 -21.43 2.86
CA ARG A 231 7.92 -22.15 3.45
C ARG A 231 8.50 -23.09 4.52
N PRO A 232 7.94 -23.17 5.73
CA PRO A 232 8.29 -24.26 6.61
C PRO A 232 8.07 -25.54 5.81
N SER A 233 9.14 -26.30 5.60
CA SER A 233 9.01 -27.68 5.11
C SER A 233 7.98 -28.34 6.00
N ALA A 234 6.97 -28.97 5.40
CA ALA A 234 6.08 -29.87 6.12
C ALA A 234 6.97 -31.02 6.62
N SER A 235 7.62 -30.79 7.76
CA SER A 235 8.21 -31.83 8.56
C SER A 235 7.04 -32.69 8.99
N THR A 236 7.09 -33.92 8.53
CA THR A 236 6.14 -34.99 8.74
C THR A 236 5.63 -34.95 10.17
N CYS A 237 4.38 -34.50 10.37
CA CYS A 237 3.64 -34.85 11.58
C CYS A 237 3.41 -36.35 11.52
N THR A 238 4.32 -37.12 12.11
CA THR A 238 4.08 -38.52 12.44
C THR A 238 2.95 -38.55 13.46
N PRO A 239 1.78 -39.17 13.17
CA PRO A 239 0.74 -39.29 14.16
C PRO A 239 1.24 -40.19 15.30
N ALA A 240 1.23 -39.65 16.52
CA ALA A 240 1.44 -40.43 17.73
C ALA A 240 0.35 -41.52 17.79
N ARG A 241 0.77 -42.79 17.78
CA ARG A 241 -0.10 -43.93 18.09
C ARG A 241 -0.60 -43.78 19.52
N LEU A 242 -1.88 -43.47 19.69
CA LEU A 242 -2.60 -43.69 20.95
C LEU A 242 -2.60 -45.20 21.22
N SER A 243 -1.74 -45.64 22.15
CA SER A 243 -1.81 -46.98 22.71
C SER A 243 -2.89 -46.99 23.79
N SER A 244 -4.04 -47.57 23.47
CA SER A 244 -5.01 -47.99 24.48
C SER A 244 -4.44 -49.20 25.22
N ARG A 245 -4.02 -49.02 26.47
CA ARG A 245 -3.91 -50.12 27.42
C ARG A 245 -5.00 -49.97 28.46
N ALA A 246 -5.78 -51.04 28.56
CA ALA A 246 -6.89 -51.23 29.46
C ALA A 246 -6.45 -51.17 30.92
N ILE A 247 -7.33 -50.62 31.75
CA ILE A 247 -7.31 -50.69 33.21
C ILE A 247 -7.94 -52.03 33.62
N PRO A 248 -7.28 -52.89 34.41
CA PRO A 248 -7.97 -53.93 35.14
C PRO A 248 -8.29 -53.46 36.57
N THR A 249 -9.50 -53.78 37.00
CA THR A 249 -9.96 -53.87 38.39
C THR A 249 -9.09 -54.79 39.24
#